data_AF-A0A353C8C8-F1
#
_entry.id   AF-A0A353C8C8-F1
#
_cell.length_a   1.000
_cell.length_b   1.000
_cell.length_c   1.000
_cell.angle_alpha   90.00
_cell.angle_beta   90.00
_cell.angle_gamma   90.00
#
_symmetry.space_group_name_H-M   'P 1'
#
loop_
_entity.id
_entity.type
_entity.pdbx_description
1 polymer ?
#
loop_
_entity_poly.entity_id
_entity_poly.type
_entity_poly.pdbx_seq_one_letter_code
_entity_poly.pdbx_strand_id
1 'polypeptide(L)' 'MNIRDEELTPEESKFEATLRPAQLAEYIGQQKVKDNLRVFMKAALKRREALDHILLTGPPGVGKT' A
#
# COMPACT_ATOMS: atom_id res chain seq x y z
N MET A 1 -8.92 25.87 -7.87
CA MET A 1 -8.92 26.34 -6.47
C MET A 1 -8.47 25.15 -5.64
N ASN A 2 -7.24 25.17 -5.13
CA ASN A 2 -6.61 24.04 -4.45
C ASN A 2 -7.34 23.81 -3.12
N ILE A 3 -7.95 22.64 -2.95
CA ILE A 3 -8.58 22.23 -1.70
C ILE A 3 -7.81 20.99 -1.28
N ARG A 4 -7.18 21.04 -0.09
CA ARG A 4 -6.37 20.02 0.61
C ARG A 4 -4.86 20.24 0.57
N ASP A 5 -4.42 21.33 1.18
CA ASP A 5 -3.18 21.32 1.96
C ASP A 5 -3.58 21.78 3.38
N GLU A 6 -4.34 20.94 4.07
CA GLU A 6 -4.51 21.07 5.52
C GLU A 6 -3.28 20.39 6.14
N GLU A 7 -2.33 21.19 6.66
CA GLU A 7 -1.19 20.63 7.37
C GLU A 7 -1.71 19.84 8.58
N LEU A 8 -1.61 18.51 8.52
CA LEU A 8 -2.00 17.62 9.60
C LEU A 8 -1.23 18.03 10.86
N THR A 9 -1.92 18.09 11.98
CA THR A 9 -1.24 18.26 13.27
C THR A 9 -0.29 17.09 13.51
N PRO A 10 0.76 17.25 14.33
CA PRO A 10 1.69 16.16 14.63
C PRO A 10 1.02 14.91 15.20
N GLU A 11 -0.13 15.06 15.86
CA GLU A 11 -0.93 13.94 16.39
C GLU A 11 -1.75 13.25 15.31
N GLU A 12 -2.39 14.01 14.42
CA GLU A 12 -3.12 13.45 13.28
C GLU A 12 -2.19 12.76 12.29
N SER A 13 -1.00 13.30 12.05
CA SER A 13 0.02 12.68 11.20
C SER A 13 0.50 11.35 11.79
N LYS A 14 0.73 11.29 13.11
CA LYS A 14 1.06 10.03 13.80
C LYS A 14 -0.08 9.01 13.71
N PHE A 15 -1.32 9.46 13.89
CA PHE A 15 -2.49 8.58 13.77
C PHE A 15 -2.69 8.07 12.34
N GLU A 16 -2.56 8.92 11.33
CA GLU A 16 -2.63 8.52 9.92
C GLU A 16 -1.52 7.51 9.57
N ALA A 17 -0.30 7.71 10.09
CA ALA A 17 0.81 6.78 9.92
C ALA A 17 0.52 5.38 10.52
N THR A 18 -0.30 5.29 11.57
CA THR A 18 -0.74 3.99 12.11
C THR A 18 -1.79 3.30 11.24
N LEU A 19 -2.57 4.05 10.45
CA LEU A 19 -3.58 3.51 9.54
C LEU A 19 -2.99 3.08 8.20
N ARG A 20 -1.87 3.66 7.79
CA ARG A 20 -1.16 3.35 6.54
C ARG A 20 0.10 2.52 6.84
N PRO A 21 0.03 1.19 6.72
CA PRO A 21 1.18 0.33 6.98
C PRO A 21 2.35 0.71 6.07
N ALA A 22 3.55 0.78 6.65
CA ALA A 22 4.77 1.06 5.90
C ALA A 22 5.28 -0.18 5.17
N GLN A 23 4.99 -1.36 5.72
CA GLN A 23 5.38 -2.65 5.17
C GLN A 23 4.17 -3.46 4.73
N LEU A 24 4.30 -4.21 3.62
CA LEU A 24 3.26 -5.15 3.18
C LEU A 24 2.93 -6.21 4.25
N ALA A 25 3.85 -6.49 5.18
CA ALA A 25 3.63 -7.41 6.30
C ALA A 25 2.65 -6.85 7.35
N GLU A 26 2.62 -5.54 7.54
CA GLU A 26 1.75 -4.84 8.50
C GLU A 26 0.33 -4.68 7.95
N TYR A 27 0.14 -4.86 6.64
CA TYR A 27 -1.18 -4.78 6.01
C TYR A 27 -2.12 -5.88 6.51
N ILE A 28 -3.23 -5.48 7.12
CA ILE A 28 -4.21 -6.39 7.75
C ILE A 28 -5.15 -6.96 6.68
N GLY A 29 -5.37 -8.28 6.72
CA GLY A 29 -6.24 -8.97 5.75
C GLY A 29 -5.58 -9.18 4.38
N GLN A 30 -6.41 -9.40 3.34
CA GLN A 30 -6.00 -9.59 1.93
C GLN A 30 -4.90 -10.64 1.71
N GLN A 31 -4.88 -11.73 2.50
CA GLN A 31 -3.76 -12.68 2.56
C GLN A 31 -3.35 -13.22 1.18
N LYS A 32 -4.33 -13.65 0.37
CA LYS A 32 -4.09 -14.15 -1.00
C LYS A 32 -3.41 -13.11 -1.90
N VAL A 33 -3.83 -11.85 -1.83
CA VAL A 33 -3.23 -10.77 -2.62
C VAL A 33 -1.80 -10.49 -2.14
N LYS A 34 -1.59 -10.40 -0.82
CA LYS A 34 -0.26 -10.20 -0.24
C LYS A 34 0.72 -11.30 -0.64
N ASP A 35 0.28 -12.55 -0.64
CA ASP A 35 1.14 -13.68 -1.01
C ASP A 35 1.51 -13.66 -2.50
N ASN A 36 0.56 -13.35 -3.38
CA ASN A 36 0.85 -13.15 -4.80
C ASN A 36 1.84 -12.01 -5.02
N LEU A 37 1.61 -10.85 -4.39
CA LEU A 37 2.51 -9.69 -4.47
C LEU A 37 3.92 -10.04 -3.99
N ARG A 38 4.06 -10.79 -2.89
CA ARG A 38 5.37 -11.26 -2.40
C ARG A 38 6.11 -12.10 -3.43
N VAL A 39 5.41 -12.97 -4.16
CA VAL A 39 6.02 -13.79 -5.23
C VAL A 39 6.51 -12.90 -6.37
N PHE A 40 5.68 -11.97 -6.85
CA PHE A 40 6.05 -11.06 -7.94
C PHE A 40 7.22 -10.15 -7.55
N MET A 41 7.18 -9.54 -6.36
CA MET A 41 8.28 -8.68 -5.87
C MET A 41 9.59 -9.46 -5.74
N LYS A 42 9.55 -10.68 -5.17
CA LYS A 42 10.75 -11.53 -5.09
C LYS A 42 11.30 -11.87 -6.47
N ALA A 43 10.44 -12.12 -7.45
CA ALA A 43 10.85 -12.42 -8.82
C ALA A 43 11.50 -11.20 -9.50
N ALA A 44 10.88 -10.02 -9.41
CA ALA A 44 11.43 -8.77 -9.94
C ALA A 44 12.79 -8.42 -9.30
N LEU A 45 12.90 -8.55 -7.97
CA LEU A 45 14.16 -8.35 -7.24
C LEU A 45 15.27 -9.31 -7.70
N LYS A 46 14.94 -10.60 -7.92
CA LYS A 46 15.89 -11.59 -8.44
C LYS A 46 16.38 -11.25 -9.85
N ARG A 47 15.49 -10.71 -10.69
CA ARG A 47 15.81 -10.28 -12.07
C ARG A 47 16.47 -8.90 -12.13
N ARG A 48 16.51 -8.16 -11.01
CA ARG A 48 17.00 -6.77 -10.91
C ARG A 48 16.30 -5.81 -11.88
N GLU A 49 14.99 -5.99 -12.04
CA GLU A 49 14.14 -5.14 -12.87
C GLU A 49 12.97 -4.58 -12.06
N ALA A 50 12.24 -3.64 -12.66
CA ALA A 50 11.04 -3.11 -12.07
C ALA A 50 9.96 -4.20 -11.92
N LEU A 51 9.08 -4.05 -10.93
CA LEU A 51 7.90 -4.91 -10.81
C LEU A 51 6.99 -4.68 -12.03
N ASP A 52 6.48 -5.76 -12.60
CA ASP A 52 5.49 -5.70 -13.69
C ASP A 52 4.26 -4.88 -13.27
N HIS A 53 3.51 -4.36 -14.26
CA HIS A 53 2.28 -3.61 -14.00
C HIS A 53 1.21 -4.48 -13.32
N ILE A 54 0.68 -4.02 -12.19
CA ILE A 54 -0.34 -4.72 -11.41
C ILE A 54 -1.63 -3.89 -11.40
N LEU A 55 -2.74 -4.53 -11.74
CA LEU A 55 -4.08 -3.97 -11.59
C LEU A 55 -4.74 -4.52 -10.33
N LEU A 56 -5.06 -3.64 -9.38
CA LEU A 56 -5.83 -3.98 -8.17
C LEU A 56 -7.29 -3.56 -8.36
N THR A 57 -8.21 -4.53 -8.37
CA THR A 57 -9.65 -4.29 -8.53
C THR A 57 -10.44 -4.68 -7.28
N GLY A 58 -11.59 -4.05 -7.07
CA GLY A 58 -12.51 -4.38 -5.97
C GLY A 58 -13.45 -3.23 -5.60
N PRO A 59 -14.41 -3.45 -4.69
CA PRO A 59 -15.32 -2.41 -4.21
C PRO A 59 -14.59 -1.28 -3.44
N PRO A 60 -15.18 -0.09 -3.25
CA PRO A 60 -14.56 1.00 -2.49
C PRO A 60 -14.28 0.58 -1.04
N GLY A 61 -13.23 1.15 -0.43
CA GLY A 61 -12.91 0.90 1.00
C GLY A 61 -12.11 -0.37 1.32
N VAL A 62 -11.69 -1.14 0.32
CA VAL A 62 -10.92 -2.41 0.51
C VAL A 62 -9.40 -2.24 0.59
N GLY A 63 -8.91 -0.99 0.62
CA GLY A 63 -7.48 -0.63 0.67
C GLY A 63 -6.68 -1.02 -0.57
N LYS A 64 -7.11 -0.52 -1.74
CA LYS A 64 -6.34 -0.60 -2.99
C LYS A 64 -5.20 0.42 -3.07
N THR A 65 -5.24 1.42 -2.21
CA THR A 65 -4.36 2.61 -2.15
C THR A 65 -3.81 2.67 -0.75
#